data_AF-A0A957Y3V4-F1
#
_entry.id   AF-A0A957Y3V4-F1
#
_cell.length_a   1.000
_cell.length_b   1.000
_cell.length_c   1.000
_cell.angle_alpha   90.00
_cell.angle_beta   90.00
_cell.angle_gamma   90.00
#
_symmetry.space_group_name_H-M   'P 1'
#
loop_
_entity.id
_entity.type
_entity.pdbx_description
1 polymer ?
#
loop_
_entity_poly.entity_id
_entity_poly.type
_entity_poly.pdbx_seq_one_letter_code
_entity_poly.pdbx_strand_id
1 'polypeptide(L)'
;MENGRPKFKPASEEDALFLNHRGHRLTRQGLWLIIKQYVDVVGIEGDVTPHTLRHSFATHMLHGGAPLRDVQKLLGHANISTTQVYTQVTQDHLREAYNDAHPRA
;
A
#
# COMPACT_ATOMS: atom_id res chain seq x y z
N MET A 1 17.50 -9.07 -8.72
CA MET A 1 17.85 -7.76 -8.11
C MET A 1 19.33 -7.42 -8.35
N GLU A 2 19.88 -7.70 -9.52
CA GLU A 2 21.34 -7.63 -9.74
C GLU A 2 21.87 -6.23 -10.11
N ASN A 3 21.01 -5.31 -10.53
CA ASN A 3 21.45 -4.01 -11.07
C ASN A 3 21.10 -2.78 -10.21
N GLY A 4 20.47 -2.95 -9.04
CA GLY A 4 20.00 -1.82 -8.22
C GLY A 4 21.02 -1.27 -7.22
N ARG A 5 21.95 -2.12 -6.76
CA ARG A 5 22.87 -1.83 -5.65
C ARG A 5 24.19 -1.08 -5.94
N PRO A 6 24.65 -0.78 -7.18
CA PRO A 6 26.04 -0.34 -7.36
C PRO A 6 26.34 1.13 -6.98
N LYS A 7 25.34 1.99 -6.74
CA LYS A 7 25.56 3.42 -6.43
C LYS A 7 25.54 3.78 -4.94
N PHE A 8 24.95 2.96 -4.08
CA PHE A 8 24.89 3.22 -2.64
C PHE A 8 25.77 2.24 -1.90
N LYS A 9 27.00 2.65 -1.58
CA LYS A 9 27.82 1.93 -0.62
C LYS A 9 27.16 2.09 0.75
N PRO A 10 26.76 1.00 1.43
CA PRO A 10 26.15 1.12 2.75
C PRO A 10 27.16 1.75 3.70
N ALA A 11 26.69 2.75 4.45
CA ALA A 11 27.50 3.48 5.44
C ALA A 11 27.54 2.75 6.80
N SER A 12 26.75 1.69 6.97
CA SER A 12 26.82 0.75 8.11
C SER A 12 26.79 -0.70 7.62
N GLU A 13 27.22 -1.63 8.48
CA GLU A 13 27.14 -3.08 8.22
C GLU A 13 25.69 -3.63 8.28
N GLU A 14 24.69 -2.78 8.51
CA GLU A 14 23.30 -3.24 8.54
C GLU A 14 22.79 -3.58 7.13
N ASP A 15 22.22 -4.77 6.99
CA ASP A 15 21.46 -5.18 5.81
C ASP A 15 20.08 -4.51 5.76
N ALA A 16 20.05 -3.23 5.35
CA ALA A 16 18.82 -2.54 4.99
C ALA A 16 18.54 -2.68 3.50
N LEU A 17 17.31 -3.10 3.14
CA LEU A 17 16.88 -3.20 1.73
C LEU A 17 16.82 -1.82 1.06
N PHE A 18 16.37 -0.80 1.81
CA PHE A 18 16.25 0.58 1.34
C PHE A 18 17.19 1.49 2.12
N LEU A 19 18.01 2.23 1.39
CA LEU A 19 18.96 3.21 1.93
C LEU A 19 18.52 4.64 1.58
N ASN A 20 18.90 5.59 2.42
CA ASN A 20 18.82 7.01 2.12
C ASN A 20 20.04 7.47 1.28
N HIS A 21 20.04 8.73 0.85
CA HIS A 21 21.12 9.28 0.02
C HIS A 21 22.51 9.27 0.68
N ARG A 22 22.59 9.09 2.00
CA ARG A 22 23.83 9.00 2.78
C ARG A 22 24.28 7.56 3.01
N GLY A 23 23.58 6.57 2.45
CA GLY A 23 23.91 5.15 2.59
C GLY A 23 23.46 4.51 3.91
N HIS A 24 22.62 5.17 4.71
CA HIS A 24 22.02 4.58 5.92
C HIS A 24 20.61 4.06 5.65
N ARG A 25 20.07 3.22 6.53
CA ARG A 25 18.67 2.74 6.48
C ARG A 25 17.68 3.90 6.25
N LEU A 26 16.76 3.72 5.30
CA LEU A 26 15.68 4.67 5.08
C LEU A 26 14.75 4.73 6.29
N THR A 27 14.51 5.93 6.81
CA THR A 27 13.63 6.15 7.96
C THR A 27 12.19 6.37 7.53
N ARG A 28 11.23 6.20 8.45
CA ARG A 28 9.81 6.50 8.20
C ARG A 28 9.60 7.95 7.76
N GLN A 29 10.27 8.90 8.42
CA GLN A 29 10.22 10.32 8.06
C GLN A 29 10.81 10.55 6.66
N GLY A 30 11.91 9.87 6.32
CA GLY A 30 12.50 9.94 4.99
C GLY A 30 11.54 9.46 3.91
N LEU A 31 10.85 8.33 4.12
CA LEU A 31 9.83 7.84 3.20
C LEU A 31 8.67 8.84 3.04
N TRP A 32 8.21 9.45 4.14
CA TRP A 32 7.15 10.46 4.09
C TRP A 32 7.55 11.67 3.23
N LEU A 33 8.77 12.18 3.40
CA LEU A 33 9.29 13.28 2.59
C LEU A 33 9.40 12.92 1.11
N ILE A 34 9.85 11.69 0.80
CA ILE A 34 9.92 11.19 -0.59
C ILE A 34 8.52 11.17 -1.22
N ILE A 35 7.51 10.66 -0.51
CA ILE A 35 6.13 10.62 -1.02
C ILE A 35 5.63 12.04 -1.28
N LYS A 36 5.81 12.95 -0.32
CA LYS A 36 5.40 14.35 -0.45
C LYS A 36 6.03 15.01 -1.69
N GLN A 37 7.33 14.80 -1.90
CA GLN A 37 8.03 15.32 -3.07
C GLN A 37 7.40 14.83 -4.38
N TYR A 38 7.07 13.54 -4.49
CA TYR A 38 6.46 13.01 -5.72
C TYR A 38 5.05 13.55 -5.93
N VAL A 39 4.27 13.70 -4.86
CA VAL A 39 2.91 14.26 -4.88
C VAL A 39 2.92 15.69 -5.42
N ASP A 40 3.87 16.51 -4.95
CA ASP A 40 4.08 17.87 -5.45
C ASP A 40 4.46 17.87 -6.94
N VAL A 41 5.35 16.95 -7.37
CA VAL A 41 5.80 16.83 -8.78
C VAL A 41 4.66 16.45 -9.72
N VAL A 42 3.75 15.57 -9.31
CA VAL A 42 2.63 15.15 -10.16
C VAL A 42 1.40 16.06 -10.03
N GLY A 43 1.45 17.07 -9.14
CA GLY A 43 0.38 18.05 -8.97
C GLY A 43 -0.90 17.49 -8.35
N ILE A 44 -0.80 16.48 -7.48
CA ILE A 44 -1.98 15.97 -6.77
C ILE A 44 -2.35 16.98 -5.67
N GLU A 45 -3.55 17.53 -5.77
CA GLU A 45 -4.14 18.38 -4.74
C GLU A 45 -4.61 17.52 -3.56
N GLY A 46 -3.91 17.59 -2.42
CA GLY A 46 -4.30 16.95 -1.16
C GLY A 46 -3.17 16.26 -0.40
N ASP A 47 -3.45 15.87 0.86
CA ASP A 47 -2.49 15.21 1.74
C ASP A 47 -2.37 13.71 1.42
N VAL A 48 -1.39 13.37 0.60
CA VAL A 48 -1.01 11.98 0.33
C VAL A 48 0.07 11.53 1.32
N THR A 49 -0.26 10.50 2.10
CA THR A 49 0.62 9.90 3.10
C THR A 49 0.85 8.41 2.82
N PRO A 50 1.81 7.74 3.49
CA PRO A 50 1.91 6.27 3.43
C PRO A 50 0.60 5.55 3.74
N HIS A 51 -0.23 6.09 4.64
CA HIS A 51 -1.54 5.51 4.97
C HIS A 51 -2.54 5.68 3.82
N THR A 52 -2.56 6.86 3.18
CA THR A 52 -3.40 7.13 2.00
C THR A 52 -3.06 6.15 0.88
N LEU A 53 -1.77 5.96 0.57
CA LEU A 53 -1.32 5.00 -0.46
C LEU A 53 -1.71 3.56 -0.13
N ARG A 54 -1.54 3.14 1.14
CA ARG A 54 -1.98 1.81 1.59
C ARG A 54 -3.48 1.62 1.41
N HIS A 55 -4.26 2.64 1.74
CA HIS A 55 -5.71 2.59 1.60
C HIS A 55 -6.12 2.50 0.12
N SER A 56 -5.53 3.34 -0.75
CA SER A 56 -5.77 3.30 -2.19
C SER A 56 -5.44 1.93 -2.79
N PHE A 57 -4.32 1.31 -2.40
CA PHE A 57 -3.97 -0.05 -2.82
C PHE A 57 -5.06 -1.05 -2.41
N ALA A 58 -5.50 -1.01 -1.17
CA ALA A 58 -6.49 -1.95 -0.65
C ALA A 58 -7.86 -1.79 -1.34
N THR A 59 -8.32 -0.55 -1.48
CA THR A 59 -9.57 -0.22 -2.18
C THR A 59 -9.49 -0.63 -3.65
N HIS A 60 -8.37 -0.36 -4.33
CA HIS A 60 -8.18 -0.75 -5.72
C HIS A 60 -8.22 -2.27 -5.92
N MET A 61 -7.58 -3.03 -5.03
CA MET A 61 -7.60 -4.49 -5.09
C MET A 61 -9.02 -5.03 -4.85
N LEU A 62 -9.75 -4.50 -3.87
CA LEU A 62 -11.11 -4.94 -3.57
C LEU A 62 -12.07 -4.62 -4.73
N HIS A 63 -12.05 -3.40 -5.26
CA HIS A 63 -12.84 -3.04 -6.44
C HIS A 63 -12.51 -3.92 -7.66
N GLY A 64 -11.27 -4.39 -7.79
CA GLY A 64 -10.85 -5.35 -8.81
C GLY A 64 -11.31 -6.79 -8.57
N GLY A 65 -12.11 -7.05 -7.52
CA GLY A 65 -12.62 -8.38 -7.17
C GLY A 65 -11.64 -9.25 -6.39
N ALA A 66 -10.54 -8.69 -5.89
CA ALA A 66 -9.60 -9.45 -5.08
C ALA A 66 -10.26 -9.90 -3.76
N PRO A 67 -10.12 -11.16 -3.34
CA PRO A 67 -10.69 -11.62 -2.07
C PRO A 67 -10.13 -10.83 -0.89
N LEU A 68 -11.00 -10.39 0.02
CA LEU A 68 -10.60 -9.62 1.20
C LEU A 68 -9.47 -10.29 1.99
N ARG A 69 -9.55 -11.62 2.14
CA ARG A 69 -8.51 -12.38 2.87
C ARG A 69 -7.14 -12.29 2.21
N ASP A 70 -7.08 -12.18 0.89
CA ASP A 70 -5.80 -12.07 0.17
C ASP A 70 -5.25 -10.65 0.24
N VAL A 71 -6.13 -9.64 0.14
CA VAL A 71 -5.74 -8.24 0.39
C VAL A 71 -5.19 -8.06 1.82
N GLN A 72 -5.81 -8.70 2.82
CA GLN A 72 -5.33 -8.68 4.21
C GLN A 72 -3.95 -9.32 4.39
N LYS A 73 -3.67 -10.45 3.72
CA LYS A 73 -2.35 -11.08 3.75
C LYS A 73 -1.29 -10.17 3.13
N LEU A 74 -1.60 -9.53 1.99
CA LEU A 74 -0.69 -8.63 1.29
C LEU A 74 -0.34 -7.37 2.09
N LEU A 75 -1.28 -6.88 2.90
CA LEU A 75 -1.08 -5.69 3.74
C LEU A 75 -0.38 -5.99 5.09
N GLY A 76 -0.29 -7.28 5.46
CA GLY A 76 0.26 -7.74 6.73
C GLY A 76 -0.75 -7.66 7.87
N HIS A 77 -0.86 -8.75 8.64
CA HIS A 77 -1.83 -8.92 9.74
C HIS A 77 -1.65 -8.00 10.95
N ALA A 78 -0.68 -7.09 10.97
CA ALA A 78 -0.39 -6.25 12.12
C ALA A 78 -1.05 -4.87 11.98
N ASN A 79 -2.25 -4.78 12.56
CA ASN A 79 -2.98 -3.55 12.85
C ASN A 79 -3.75 -2.94 11.67
N ILE A 80 -4.99 -3.44 11.53
CA ILE A 80 -6.08 -2.90 10.72
C ILE A 80 -6.53 -1.56 11.34
N SER A 81 -5.71 -0.53 11.28
CA SER A 81 -6.19 0.83 11.54
C SER A 81 -6.89 1.34 10.28
N THR A 82 -8.13 0.85 10.07
CA THR A 82 -9.26 1.32 9.22
C THR A 82 -10.29 0.19 8.99
N THR A 83 -10.59 -0.62 10.02
CA THR A 83 -11.47 -1.81 9.95
C THR A 83 -12.87 -1.55 9.38
N GLN A 84 -13.32 -0.30 9.38
CA GLN A 84 -14.67 0.08 8.97
C GLN A 84 -14.86 0.14 7.46
N VAL A 85 -13.84 0.57 6.68
CA VAL A 85 -14.01 0.72 5.22
C VAL A 85 -14.06 -0.64 4.52
N TYR A 86 -13.26 -1.60 4.99
CA TYR A 86 -13.24 -2.94 4.39
C TYR A 86 -14.55 -3.69 4.55
N THR A 87 -15.23 -3.53 5.69
CA THR A 87 -16.50 -4.22 5.96
C THR A 87 -17.59 -3.78 4.98
N GLN A 88 -17.64 -2.48 4.65
CA GLN A 88 -18.67 -1.95 3.77
C GLN A 88 -18.47 -2.41 2.31
N VAL A 89 -17.22 -2.37 1.82
CA VAL A 89 -16.87 -2.91 0.50
C VAL A 89 -17.17 -4.41 0.42
N THR A 90 -16.93 -5.18 1.48
CA THR A 90 -17.26 -6.62 1.49
C THR A 90 -18.78 -6.87 1.37
N GLN A 91 -19.64 -6.01 1.93
CA GLN A 91 -21.10 -6.20 1.84
C GLN A 91 -21.62 -5.98 0.42
N ASP A 92 -21.07 -5.00 -0.30
CA ASP A 92 -21.47 -4.74 -1.69
C ASP A 92 -20.97 -5.86 -2.62
N HIS A 93 -19.74 -6.34 -2.43
CA HIS A 93 -19.23 -7.50 -3.19
C HIS A 93 -19.94 -8.82 -2.86
N LEU A 94 -20.34 -9.05 -1.60
CA LEU A 94 -21.13 -10.23 -1.24
C LEU A 94 -22.51 -10.19 -1.90
N ARG A 95 -23.11 -9.00 -2.05
CA ARG A 95 -24.37 -8.83 -2.79
C ARG A 95 -24.17 -9.05 -4.29
N GLU A 96 -23.12 -8.51 -4.89
CA GLU A 96 -22.83 -8.72 -6.32
C GLU A 96 -22.54 -10.19 -6.63
N ALA A 97 -21.68 -10.85 -5.85
CA ALA A 97 -21.40 -12.27 -6.01
C ALA A 97 -22.64 -13.14 -5.77
N TYR A 98 -23.52 -12.75 -4.84
CA TYR A 98 -24.81 -13.41 -4.63
C TYR A 98 -25.73 -13.25 -5.84
N ASN A 99 -25.83 -12.04 -6.41
CA ASN A 99 -26.67 -11.75 -7.56
C ASN A 99 -26.17 -12.46 -8.83
N ASP A 100 -24.86 -12.49 -9.07
CA ASP A 100 -24.27 -13.16 -10.24
C ASP A 100 -24.39 -14.70 -10.18
N ALA A 101 -24.32 -15.27 -8.98
CA ALA A 101 -24.36 -16.73 -8.79
C ALA A 101 -25.78 -17.30 -8.60
N HIS A 102 -26.80 -16.46 -8.33
CA HIS A 102 -28.17 -16.94 -8.15
C HIS A 102 -28.98 -16.89 -9.45
N PRO A 103 -29.48 -18.03 -9.97
CA PRO A 103 -30.24 -18.08 -11.23
C PRO A 103 -31.65 -17.46 -11.16
N ARG A 104 -31.98 -16.71 -10.09
CA ARG A 104 -33.29 -16.07 -9.83
C ARG A 104 -33.20 -14.74 -9.07
N ALA A 105 -32.12 -13.98 -9.24
CA ALA A 105 -32.07 -12.58 -8.81
C ALA A 105 -32.71 -11.66 -9.87
#